data_AF-A0A4R3HWJ8-F1
#
_entry.id   AF-A0A4R3HWJ8-F1
#
_cell.length_a   1.000
_cell.length_b   1.000
_cell.length_c   1.000
_cell.angle_alpha   90.00
_cell.angle_beta   90.00
_cell.angle_gamma   90.00
#
_symmetry.space_group_name_H-M   'P 1'
#
loop_
_entity.id
_entity.type
_entity.pdbx_description
1 polymer ?
#
loop_
_entity_poly.entity_id
_entity_poly.type
_entity_poly.pdbx_seq_one_letter_code
_entity_poly.pdbx_strand_id
1 'polypeptide(L)'
;MAAQQDWQTESYKGMDIFVTALPHEGTESLWDYTVRIAWPGEDATSEGEVVGKSGDDGDYPSKEAAVQAGLQKGHALVDELGNKGRGEAHAPQMN
;
A
#
# COMPACT_ATOMS: atom_id res chain seq x y z
N MET A 1 22.45 -13.44 0.18
CA MET A 1 21.17 -13.82 -0.44
C MET A 1 20.26 -12.60 -0.40
N ALA A 2 19.87 -12.04 -1.55
CA ALA A 2 18.82 -11.04 -1.57
C ALA A 2 17.52 -11.75 -1.21
N ALA A 3 16.96 -11.52 -0.03
CA ALA A 3 15.62 -11.96 0.29
C ALA A 3 14.72 -11.32 -0.76
N GLN A 4 14.25 -12.14 -1.71
CA GLN A 4 13.31 -11.73 -2.72
C GLN A 4 12.03 -11.44 -1.95
N GLN A 5 11.88 -10.18 -1.51
CA GLN A 5 10.69 -9.76 -0.80
C GLN A 5 9.53 -10.01 -1.76
N ASP A 6 8.61 -10.89 -1.37
CA ASP A 6 7.44 -11.22 -2.18
C ASP A 6 6.48 -10.03 -2.15
N TRP A 7 6.79 -9.00 -2.91
CA TRP A 7 5.89 -7.88 -3.14
C TRP A 7 4.74 -8.36 -4.00
N GLN A 8 3.54 -8.32 -3.43
CA GLN A 8 2.29 -8.46 -4.17
C GLN A 8 1.94 -7.11 -4.77
N THR A 9 1.93 -7.04 -6.11
CA THR A 9 1.58 -5.83 -6.84
C THR A 9 0.18 -5.94 -7.40
N GLU A 10 -0.66 -4.94 -7.13
CA GLU A 10 -2.01 -4.83 -7.68
C GLU A 10 -2.27 -3.43 -8.22
N SER A 11 -2.74 -3.36 -9.46
CA SER A 11 -3.12 -2.10 -10.11
C SER A 11 -4.55 -1.70 -9.71
N TYR A 12 -4.70 -0.53 -9.08
CA TYR A 12 -5.98 -0.01 -8.62
C TYR A 12 -6.13 1.48 -8.96
N LYS A 13 -7.23 1.84 -9.62
CA LYS A 13 -7.57 3.23 -10.04
C LYS A 13 -6.44 3.98 -10.78
N GLY A 14 -5.59 3.26 -11.50
CA GLY A 14 -4.46 3.85 -12.26
C GLY A 14 -3.21 4.10 -11.43
N MET A 15 -3.10 3.49 -10.25
CA MET A 15 -1.91 3.43 -9.41
C MET A 15 -1.56 1.97 -9.13
N ASP A 16 -0.28 1.69 -8.86
CA ASP A 16 0.16 0.36 -8.46
C ASP A 16 0.35 0.31 -6.94
N ILE A 17 -0.27 -0.69 -6.31
CA ILE A 17 -0.24 -0.96 -4.88
C ILE A 17 0.70 -2.14 -4.67
N PHE A 18 1.76 -1.91 -3.91
CA PHE A 18 2.77 -2.89 -3.57
C PHE A 18 2.63 -3.24 -2.10
N VAL A 19 2.30 -4.49 -1.82
CA VAL A 19 2.13 -4.99 -0.45
C VAL A 19 3.13 -6.09 -0.20
N THR A 20 3.84 -6.01 0.91
CA THR A 20 4.69 -7.10 1.38
C THR A 20 4.41 -7.38 2.84
N ALA A 21 4.37 -8.66 3.20
CA ALA A 21 4.28 -9.09 4.57
C ALA A 21 5.69 -9.34 5.11
N LEU A 22 5.98 -8.75 6.25
CA LEU A 22 7.26 -8.81 6.93
C LEU A 22 7.10 -9.67 8.20
N PRO A 23 8.09 -10.51 8.54
CA PRO A 23 8.07 -11.20 9.82
C PRO A 23 8.20 -10.16 10.95
N HIS A 24 7.37 -10.26 11.97
CA HIS A 24 7.36 -9.31 13.09
C HIS A 24 8.63 -9.41 13.92
N GLU A 25 9.25 -8.27 14.23
CA GLU A 25 10.46 -8.23 15.06
C GLU A 25 10.13 -8.53 16.52
N GLY A 26 10.31 -9.81 16.90
CA GLY A 26 10.12 -10.29 18.26
C GLY A 26 9.26 -11.54 18.36
N THR A 27 8.60 -11.97 17.28
CA THR A 27 7.85 -13.23 17.24
C THR A 27 7.78 -13.78 15.82
N GLU A 28 8.29 -15.00 15.62
CA GLU A 28 8.29 -15.71 14.33
C GLU A 28 6.89 -16.15 13.87
N SER A 29 5.90 -16.07 14.77
CA SER A 29 4.50 -16.44 14.52
C SER A 29 3.62 -15.25 14.11
N LEU A 30 4.15 -14.03 14.15
CA LEU A 30 3.43 -12.80 13.85
C LEU A 30 4.02 -12.15 12.60
N TRP A 31 3.15 -11.48 11.87
CA TRP A 31 3.47 -10.85 10.60
C TRP A 31 2.97 -9.42 10.63
N ASP A 32 3.79 -8.53 10.11
CA ASP A 32 3.42 -7.16 9.81
C ASP A 32 3.21 -7.02 8.31
N TYR A 33 2.67 -5.89 7.89
CA TYR A 33 2.66 -5.56 6.48
C TYR A 33 3.20 -4.17 6.23
N THR A 34 3.73 -4.00 5.02
CA THR A 34 4.07 -2.70 4.45
C THR A 34 3.39 -2.56 3.11
N VAL A 35 2.73 -1.42 2.93
CA VAL A 35 2.07 -0.99 1.71
C VAL A 35 2.81 0.22 1.17
N ARG A 36 3.09 0.18 -0.13
CA ARG A 36 3.64 1.28 -0.90
C ARG A 36 2.80 1.48 -2.15
N ILE A 37 2.57 2.73 -2.51
CA ILE A 37 1.83 3.10 -3.70
C ILE A 37 2.78 3.91 -4.57
N ALA A 38 2.89 3.53 -5.82
CA ALA A 38 3.65 4.24 -6.83
C ALA A 38 2.81 4.43 -8.09
N TRP A 39 3.24 5.34 -8.96
CA TRP A 39 2.65 5.44 -10.29
C TRP A 39 2.98 4.20 -11.12
N PRO A 40 2.11 3.83 -12.08
CA PRO A 40 2.33 2.64 -12.87
C PRO A 40 3.59 2.78 -13.72
N GLY A 41 4.50 1.83 -13.55
CA GLY A 41 5.82 1.83 -14.19
C GLY A 41 6.93 2.50 -13.39
N GLU A 42 6.66 3.03 -12.20
CA GLU A 42 7.69 3.52 -11.28
C GLU A 42 8.17 2.42 -10.31
N ASP A 43 9.38 2.62 -9.77
CA ASP A 43 10.01 1.70 -8.85
C ASP A 43 9.53 1.95 -7.41
N ALA A 44 8.55 1.17 -6.93
CA ALA A 44 8.07 1.24 -5.54
C ALA A 44 9.11 0.82 -4.48
N THR A 45 10.28 0.35 -4.91
CA THR A 45 11.43 0.12 -4.03
C THR A 45 12.11 1.44 -3.63
N SER A 46 12.04 2.46 -4.49
CA SER A 46 12.58 3.81 -4.29
C SER A 46 11.61 4.67 -3.50
N GLU A 47 12.02 5.15 -2.33
CA GLU A 47 11.17 6.03 -1.51
C GLU A 47 10.81 7.36 -2.20
N GLY A 48 11.62 7.81 -3.17
CA GLY A 48 11.36 9.03 -3.94
C GLY A 48 10.23 8.91 -4.98
N GLU A 49 9.92 7.68 -5.41
CA GLU A 49 8.88 7.36 -6.40
C GLU A 49 7.57 6.89 -5.74
N VAL A 50 7.63 6.58 -4.44
CA VAL A 50 6.47 6.18 -3.66
C VAL A 50 5.64 7.40 -3.30
N VAL A 51 4.45 7.50 -3.87
CA VAL A 51 3.49 8.59 -3.60
C VAL A 51 2.69 8.40 -2.32
N GLY A 52 2.66 7.17 -1.78
CA GLY A 52 2.00 6.88 -0.52
C GLY A 52 2.58 5.63 0.13
N LYS A 53 2.77 5.65 1.44
CA LYS A 53 3.18 4.48 2.22
C LYS A 53 2.34 4.33 3.48
N SER A 54 2.05 3.09 3.85
CA SER A 54 1.48 2.74 5.14
C SER A 54 2.02 1.38 5.56
N GLY A 55 2.44 1.26 6.81
CA GLY A 55 2.68 -0.03 7.44
C GLY A 55 1.75 -0.17 8.64
N ASP A 56 1.56 -1.39 9.10
CA ASP A 56 0.84 -1.69 10.33
C ASP A 56 1.48 -2.89 11.00
N ASP A 57 1.79 -2.71 12.28
CA ASP A 57 2.32 -3.75 13.17
C ASP A 57 1.14 -4.53 13.80
N GLY A 58 0.24 -5.04 12.94
CA GLY A 58 -1.07 -5.54 13.35
C GLY A 58 -1.07 -6.93 13.97
N ASP A 59 0.10 -7.48 14.33
CA ASP A 59 0.25 -8.81 14.93
C ASP A 59 -0.52 -9.90 14.17
N TYR A 60 -0.37 -9.98 12.85
CA TYR A 60 -1.16 -10.92 12.04
C TYR A 60 -0.67 -12.36 12.24
N PRO A 61 -1.57 -13.35 12.40
CA PRO A 61 -1.20 -14.74 12.66
C PRO A 61 -0.62 -15.46 11.43
N SER A 62 -0.65 -14.84 10.25
CA SER A 62 -0.20 -15.45 8.99
C SER A 62 0.17 -14.38 7.96
N LYS A 63 1.15 -14.70 7.11
CA LYS A 63 1.58 -13.84 5.97
C LYS A 63 0.40 -13.42 5.10
N GLU A 64 -0.50 -14.35 4.76
CA GLU A 64 -1.66 -14.06 3.92
C GLU A 64 -2.62 -13.05 4.56
N ALA A 65 -2.85 -13.14 5.88
CA ALA A 65 -3.70 -12.20 6.59
C ALA A 65 -3.11 -10.78 6.57
N ALA A 66 -1.79 -10.67 6.79
CA ALA A 66 -1.05 -9.41 6.71
C ALA A 66 -1.14 -8.80 5.29
N VAL A 67 -0.93 -9.60 4.24
CA VAL A 67 -1.05 -9.13 2.84
C VAL A 67 -2.47 -8.67 2.53
N GLN A 68 -3.50 -9.40 2.95
CA GLN A 68 -4.89 -9.03 2.69
C GLN A 68 -5.26 -7.71 3.39
N ALA A 69 -4.82 -7.52 4.64
CA ALA A 69 -5.00 -6.26 5.36
C ALA A 69 -4.24 -5.10 4.68
N GLY A 70 -3.00 -5.35 4.26
CA GLY A 70 -2.20 -4.39 3.50
C GLY A 70 -2.85 -3.98 2.17
N LEU A 71 -3.43 -4.92 1.42
CA LEU A 71 -4.15 -4.60 0.18
C LEU A 71 -5.37 -3.71 0.45
N GLN A 72 -6.19 -4.04 1.45
CA GLN A 72 -7.33 -3.20 1.84
C GLN A 72 -6.88 -1.78 2.22
N LYS A 73 -5.79 -1.67 2.99
CA LYS A 73 -5.21 -0.37 3.36
C LYS A 73 -4.68 0.39 2.14
N GLY A 74 -4.04 -0.30 1.20
CA GLY A 74 -3.57 0.27 -0.05
C GLY A 74 -4.69 0.81 -0.93
N HIS A 75 -5.80 0.08 -1.03
CA HIS A 75 -7.00 0.54 -1.75
C HIS A 75 -7.55 1.82 -1.13
N ALA A 76 -7.64 1.88 0.19
CA ALA A 76 -8.10 3.07 0.91
C ALA A 76 -7.15 4.27 0.70
N LEU A 77 -5.83 4.05 0.76
CA LEU A 77 -4.84 5.09 0.46
C LEU A 77 -4.95 5.61 -0.98
N VAL A 78 -5.11 4.73 -1.97
CA VAL A 78 -5.33 5.15 -3.37
C VAL A 78 -6.64 5.92 -3.49
N ASP A 79 -7.69 5.54 -2.77
CA ASP A 79 -8.94 6.29 -2.73
C ASP A 79 -8.73 7.70 -2.17
N GLU A 80 -8.00 7.83 -1.06
CA GLU A 80 -7.65 9.13 -0.48
C GLU A 80 -6.77 9.97 -1.42
N LEU A 81 -5.78 9.37 -2.08
CA LEU A 81 -4.92 10.03 -3.06
C LEU A 81 -5.71 10.49 -4.29
N GLY A 82 -6.57 9.63 -4.82
CA GLY A 82 -7.45 9.92 -5.95
C GLY A 82 -8.47 11.01 -5.60
N ASN A 83 -8.95 11.05 -4.36
CA ASN A 83 -9.82 12.12 -3.87
C ASN A 83 -9.06 13.43 -3.71
N LYS A 84 -7.82 13.40 -3.20
CA LYS A 84 -6.95 14.57 -3.05
C LYS A 84 -6.58 15.21 -4.38
N GLY A 85 -6.41 14.41 -5.44
CA GLY A 85 -6.19 14.89 -6.81
C GLY A 85 -7.46 15.40 -7.54
N ARG A 86 -8.66 15.05 -7.05
CA ARG A 86 -9.95 15.54 -7.60
C ARG A 86 -10.60 16.63 -6.75
N GLY A 87 -10.02 16.97 -5.59
CA GLY A 87 -10.56 17.91 -4.62
C GLY A 87 -10.58 19.39 -5.05
N GLU A 88 -9.94 19.77 -6.16
CA GLU A 88 -10.01 21.14 -6.70
C GLU A 88 -11.03 21.34 -7.84
N ALA A 89 -11.90 20.36 -8.12
CA ALA A 89 -12.94 20.50 -9.15
C ALA A 89 -14.37 20.18 -8.64
N HIS A 90 -14.66 20.42 -7.37
CA HIS A 90 -16.03 20.41 -6.86
C HIS A 90 -16.42 21.78 -6.31
N ALA A 91 -16.43 22.78 -7.18
CA ALA A 91 -17.36 23.88 -7.03
C ALA A 91 -18.76 23.31 -7.33
N PRO A 92 -19.70 23.26 -6.36
CA PRO A 92 -21.08 23.03 -6.73
C PRO A 92 -21.52 24.24 -7.55
N GLN A 93 -21.74 24.02 -8.85
CA GLN A 93 -22.43 24.98 -9.70
C GLN A 93 -23.88 25.07 -9.20
N MET A 94 -24.12 25.94 -8.23
CA MET A 94 -25.46 26.30 -7.78
C MET A 94 -25.79 27.68 -8.33
N ASN A 95 -26.47 27.63 -9.48
CA ASN A 95 -27.50 28.53 -10.00
C ASN A 95 -27.28 30.06 -9.97
#